data_AF-A0A2G7G794-F1
#
_entry.id   AF-A0A2G7G794-F1
#
_cell.length_a   1.000
_cell.length_b   1.000
_cell.length_c   1.000
_cell.angle_alpha   90.00
_cell.angle_beta   90.00
_cell.angle_gamma   90.00
#
_symmetry.space_group_name_H-M   'P 1'
#
loop_
_entity.id
_entity.type
_entity.pdbx_description
1 polymer ?
#
loop_
_entity_poly.entity_id
_entity_poly.type
_entity_poly.pdbx_seq_one_letter_code
_entity_poly.pdbx_strand_id
1 'polypeptide(L)'
;MTSRAWIEDGDHRVEGHTLMGTLRFQGEIIWEHGCHPNTVQLVEALYKLDRRFTMAFEGKERSIEGHTKLISVESGGSVILDRLSTHSSMEELVTAVNVILDGEERS
;
A
#
# COMPACT_ATOMS: atom_id res chain seq x y z
N MET A 1 17.30 -12.17 0.77
CA MET A 1 15.94 -12.74 0.84
C MET A 1 15.04 -11.62 0.40
N THR A 2 14.33 -11.79 -0.72
CA THR A 2 13.67 -10.67 -1.40
C THR A 2 12.40 -10.27 -0.63
N SER A 3 12.19 -8.96 -0.49
CA SER A 3 10.94 -8.39 0.02
C SER A 3 10.30 -7.60 -1.11
N ARG A 4 8.98 -7.66 -1.24
CA ARG A 4 8.27 -7.00 -2.35
C ARG A 4 6.80 -6.75 -2.02
N ALA A 5 6.24 -5.76 -2.70
CA ALA A 5 4.80 -5.59 -2.83
C ALA A 5 4.38 -5.89 -4.28
N TRP A 6 3.18 -6.43 -4.49
CA TRP A 6 2.63 -6.60 -5.84
C TRP A 6 1.13 -6.36 -5.86
N ILE A 7 0.64 -6.06 -7.05
CA ILE A 7 -0.78 -5.87 -7.34
C ILE A 7 -1.21 -6.83 -8.43
N GLU A 8 -2.43 -7.33 -8.32
CA GLU A 8 -3.05 -8.23 -9.29
C GLU A 8 -4.51 -7.81 -9.54
N ASP A 9 -5.11 -8.31 -10.63
CA ASP A 9 -6.52 -8.07 -10.92
C ASP A 9 -7.41 -8.83 -9.92
N GLY A 10 -8.44 -8.15 -9.42
CA GLY A 10 -9.45 -8.71 -8.52
C GLY A 10 -10.85 -8.61 -9.12
N ASP A 11 -11.81 -9.22 -8.43
CA ASP A 11 -13.23 -9.02 -8.76
C ASP A 11 -13.64 -7.57 -8.52
N HIS A 12 -14.43 -7.02 -9.44
CA HIS A 12 -14.94 -5.66 -9.32
C HIS A 12 -15.86 -5.54 -8.08
N ARG A 13 -15.47 -4.72 -7.10
CA ARG A 13 -16.27 -4.37 -5.93
C ARG A 13 -16.38 -2.86 -5.83
N VAL A 14 -17.46 -2.34 -5.28
CA VAL A 14 -17.64 -0.89 -5.12
C VAL A 14 -17.66 -0.57 -3.63
N GLU A 15 -16.67 0.18 -3.17
CA GLU A 15 -16.54 0.58 -1.76
C GLU A 15 -16.35 2.10 -1.65
N GLY A 16 -16.77 2.67 -0.52
CA GLY A 16 -16.69 4.11 -0.29
C GLY A 16 -15.37 4.51 0.38
N HIS A 17 -14.57 5.33 -0.29
CA HIS A 17 -13.39 5.99 0.28
C HIS A 17 -13.81 7.03 1.33
N THR A 18 -13.24 6.94 2.53
CA THR A 18 -13.48 7.89 3.63
C THR A 18 -12.22 8.54 4.17
N LEU A 19 -11.04 8.11 3.71
CA LEU A 19 -9.75 8.58 4.22
C LEU A 19 -8.86 9.13 3.09
N MET A 20 -8.02 10.09 3.42
CA MET A 20 -6.81 10.46 2.68
C MET A 20 -5.64 9.83 3.40
N GLY A 21 -4.76 9.17 2.67
CA GLY A 21 -3.58 8.52 3.22
C GLY A 21 -2.30 9.12 2.65
N THR A 22 -1.34 9.44 3.52
CA THR A 22 -0.01 9.94 3.13
C THR A 22 1.05 8.98 3.65
N LEU A 23 1.66 8.20 2.76
CA LEU A 23 2.75 7.27 3.06
C LEU A 23 4.09 8.01 2.97
N ARG A 24 4.92 7.80 3.98
CA ARG A 24 6.26 8.36 4.08
C ARG A 24 7.31 7.27 4.24
N PHE A 25 8.47 7.48 3.65
CA PHE A 25 9.68 6.70 3.91
C PHE A 25 10.79 7.63 4.38
N GLN A 26 11.34 7.37 5.57
CA GLN A 26 12.35 8.24 6.20
C GLN A 26 11.91 9.71 6.36
N GLY A 27 10.60 9.95 6.46
CA GLY A 27 10.03 11.30 6.59
C GLY A 27 9.62 11.97 5.27
N GLU A 28 10.09 11.45 4.12
CA GLU A 28 9.73 11.94 2.80
C GLU A 28 8.41 11.31 2.32
N ILE A 29 7.54 12.11 1.70
CA ILE A 29 6.28 11.62 1.14
C ILE A 29 6.57 10.86 -0.15
N ILE A 30 6.15 9.60 -0.21
CA ILE A 30 6.34 8.72 -1.37
C ILE A 30 5.02 8.34 -2.04
N TRP A 31 3.89 8.56 -1.37
CA TRP A 31 2.55 8.34 -1.92
C TRP A 31 1.50 9.11 -1.11
N GLU A 32 0.54 9.71 -1.80
CA GLU A 32 -0.57 10.45 -1.17
C GLU A 32 -1.84 10.34 -2.02
N HIS A 33 -2.83 9.58 -1.55
CA HIS A 33 -4.12 9.43 -2.24
C HIS A 33 -5.26 9.06 -1.29
N GLY A 34 -6.48 9.15 -1.82
CA GLY A 34 -7.67 8.61 -1.15
C GLY A 34 -7.55 7.12 -0.88
N CYS A 35 -7.88 6.69 0.33
CA CYS A 35 -7.78 5.30 0.74
C CYS A 35 -8.97 4.84 1.58
N HIS A 36 -9.07 3.51 1.74
CA HIS A 36 -10.11 2.87 2.52
C HIS A 36 -9.62 2.59 3.94
N PRO A 37 -10.52 2.34 4.91
CA PRO A 37 -10.14 1.85 6.22
C PRO A 37 -9.29 0.58 6.16
N ASN A 38 -9.50 -0.27 5.15
CA ASN A 38 -8.72 -1.49 4.97
C ASN A 38 -7.23 -1.23 4.65
N THR A 39 -6.88 -0.01 4.19
CA THR A 39 -5.50 0.41 3.90
C THR A 39 -4.64 0.46 5.15
N VAL A 40 -5.23 0.53 6.35
CA VAL A 40 -4.51 0.36 7.62
C VAL A 40 -3.75 -0.97 7.66
N GLN A 41 -4.33 -2.06 7.14
CA GLN A 41 -3.66 -3.38 7.11
C GLN A 41 -2.43 -3.37 6.20
N LEU A 42 -2.50 -2.63 5.08
CA LEU A 42 -1.37 -2.47 4.18
C LEU A 42 -0.22 -1.71 4.87
N VAL A 43 -0.52 -0.64 5.60
CA VAL A 43 0.48 0.13 6.34
C VAL A 43 1.13 -0.70 7.42
N GLU A 44 0.35 -1.47 8.18
CA GLU A 44 0.91 -2.35 9.19
C GLU A 44 1.85 -3.39 8.58
N ALA A 45 1.53 -3.91 7.39
CA ALA A 45 2.41 -4.81 6.66
C ALA A 45 3.69 -4.10 6.19
N LEU A 46 3.58 -2.90 5.62
CA LEU A 46 4.74 -2.10 5.21
C LEU A 46 5.64 -1.74 6.41
N TYR A 47 5.06 -1.38 7.56
CA TYR A 47 5.81 -1.09 8.78
C TYR A 47 6.53 -2.33 9.34
N LYS A 48 5.89 -3.51 9.26
CA LYS A 48 6.51 -4.80 9.63
C LYS A 48 7.64 -5.17 8.68
N LEU A 49 7.49 -4.85 7.40
CA LEU A 49 8.51 -5.04 6.38
C LEU A 49 9.71 -4.11 6.63
N ASP A 50 9.46 -2.82 6.84
CA ASP A 50 10.48 -1.83 7.21
C ASP A 50 9.85 -0.70 8.05
N ARG A 51 10.37 -0.50 9.25
CA ARG A 51 9.86 0.48 10.24
C ARG A 51 10.02 1.94 9.80
N ARG A 52 10.79 2.20 8.72
CA ARG A 52 10.93 3.52 8.09
C ARG A 52 9.70 3.92 7.29
N PHE A 53 8.86 2.96 6.88
CA PHE A 53 7.55 3.26 6.31
C PHE A 53 6.60 3.70 7.42
N THR A 54 6.05 4.90 7.27
CA THR A 54 5.05 5.44 8.21
C THR A 54 3.92 6.05 7.41
N MET A 55 2.69 6.03 7.93
CA MET A 55 1.53 6.58 7.22
C MET A 55 0.68 7.43 8.15
N ALA A 56 0.19 8.53 7.63
CA ALA A 56 -0.83 9.36 8.25
C ALA A 56 -2.18 9.15 7.53
N PHE A 57 -3.26 9.21 8.29
CA PHE A 57 -4.62 9.15 7.77
C PHE A 57 -5.39 10.39 8.19
N GLU A 58 -6.00 11.07 7.23
CA GLU A 58 -6.87 12.21 7.44
C GLU A 58 -8.27 11.90 6.91
N GLY A 59 -9.32 12.37 7.60
CA GLY A 59 -10.69 12.19 7.12
C GLY A 59 -10.94 13.04 5.87
N LYS A 60 -11.60 12.48 4.85
CA LYS A 60 -12.04 13.22 3.65
C LYS A 60 -13.52 13.05 3.38
N GLU A 61 -14.08 13.91 2.52
CA GLU A 61 -15.44 13.72 2.00
C GLU A 61 -15.57 12.35 1.31
N ARG A 62 -16.68 11.66 1.59
CA ARG A 62 -16.92 10.31 1.11
C ARG A 62 -16.98 10.28 -0.41
N SER A 63 -16.07 9.55 -1.04
CA SER A 63 -16.13 9.25 -2.48
C SER A 63 -16.40 7.77 -2.69
N ILE A 64 -17.01 7.40 -3.83
CA ILE A 64 -17.26 5.99 -4.18
C ILE A 64 -16.24 5.61 -5.25
N GLU A 65 -15.46 4.55 -5.00
CA GLU A 65 -14.47 4.07 -5.96
C GLU A 65 -14.58 2.55 -6.11
N GLY A 66 -14.37 2.03 -7.32
CA GLY A 66 -14.49 0.61 -7.62
C GLY A 66 -13.16 -0.12 -7.39
N HIS A 67 -13.09 -1.02 -6.41
CA HIS A 67 -11.98 -1.97 -6.25
C HIS A 67 -11.94 -2.87 -7.47
N THR A 68 -10.81 -2.89 -8.15
CA THR A 68 -10.54 -3.77 -9.30
C THR A 68 -9.26 -4.56 -9.11
N LYS A 69 -8.57 -4.36 -8.00
CA LYS A 69 -7.23 -4.86 -7.75
C LYS A 69 -7.12 -5.50 -6.37
N LEU A 70 -6.11 -6.34 -6.22
CA LEU A 70 -5.71 -6.92 -4.94
C LEU A 70 -4.23 -6.60 -4.72
N ILE A 71 -3.86 -6.20 -3.51
CA ILE A 71 -2.48 -5.92 -3.12
C ILE A 71 -1.98 -6.90 -2.06
N SER A 72 -0.74 -7.34 -2.22
CA SER A 72 -0.06 -8.26 -1.31
C SER A 72 1.35 -7.78 -0.98
N VAL A 73 1.88 -8.22 0.16
CA VAL A 73 3.21 -7.85 0.65
C VAL A 73 3.93 -9.09 1.17
N GLU A 74 5.18 -9.26 0.75
CA GLU A 74 6.09 -10.31 1.17
C GLU A 74 7.34 -9.70 1.84
N SER A 75 7.73 -10.25 2.99
CA SER A 75 8.95 -9.88 3.70
C SER A 75 9.81 -11.12 3.90
N GLY A 76 11.02 -11.11 3.37
CA GLY A 76 11.99 -12.19 3.54
C GLY A 76 11.48 -13.57 3.09
N GLY A 77 10.66 -13.63 2.03
CA GLY A 77 10.05 -14.87 1.54
C GLY A 77 8.77 -15.33 2.27
N SER A 78 8.24 -14.55 3.21
CA SER A 78 6.95 -14.81 3.87
C SER A 78 5.91 -13.76 3.48
N VAL A 79 4.73 -14.21 3.02
CA VAL A 79 3.59 -13.32 2.74
C VAL A 79 3.02 -12.82 4.05
N ILE A 80 3.05 -11.51 4.27
CA ILE A 80 2.59 -10.84 5.49
C ILE A 80 1.29 -10.04 5.28
N LEU A 81 0.94 -9.79 4.02
CA LEU A 81 -0.37 -9.30 3.59
C LEU A 81 -0.75 -10.07 2.33
N ASP A 82 -1.93 -10.70 2.35
CA ASP A 82 -2.41 -11.52 1.24
C ASP A 82 -3.70 -10.95 0.67
N ARG A 83 -3.64 -10.49 -0.59
CA ARG A 83 -4.78 -10.15 -1.45
C ARG A 83 -5.79 -9.17 -0.85
N LEU A 84 -5.30 -8.07 -0.29
CA LEU A 84 -6.16 -6.99 0.21
C LEU A 84 -6.85 -6.26 -0.96
N SER A 85 -8.17 -6.13 -0.93
CA SER A 85 -8.93 -5.44 -1.99
C SER A 85 -8.61 -3.95 -2.08
N THR A 86 -8.36 -3.48 -3.31
CA THR A 86 -7.91 -2.11 -3.59
C THR A 86 -8.19 -1.65 -5.03
N HIS A 87 -7.66 -0.47 -5.41
CA HIS A 87 -7.83 0.20 -6.70
C HIS A 87 -6.53 0.26 -7.51
N SER A 88 -6.65 0.64 -8.80
CA SER A 88 -5.51 0.89 -9.68
C SER A 88 -4.59 2.02 -9.20
N SER A 89 -5.08 2.97 -8.40
CA SER A 89 -4.24 4.02 -7.80
C SER A 89 -3.15 3.48 -6.85
N MET A 90 -3.28 2.24 -6.38
CA MET A 90 -2.23 1.57 -5.60
C MET A 90 -1.06 1.06 -6.44
N GLU A 91 -1.14 1.07 -7.77
CA GLU A 91 -0.01 0.71 -8.64
C GLU A 91 1.18 1.66 -8.40
N GLU A 92 0.91 2.95 -8.17
CA GLU A 92 1.92 3.94 -7.82
C GLU A 92 2.58 3.63 -6.46
N LEU A 93 1.79 3.22 -5.46
CA LEU A 93 2.30 2.83 -4.14
C LEU A 93 3.23 1.62 -4.26
N VAL A 94 2.79 0.57 -4.95
CA VAL A 94 3.59 -0.65 -5.16
C VAL A 94 4.90 -0.34 -5.86
N THR A 95 4.85 0.53 -6.88
CA THR A 95 6.05 0.95 -7.61
C THR A 95 7.02 1.70 -6.70
N ALA A 96 6.53 2.68 -5.93
CA ALA A 96 7.37 3.45 -5.01
C ALA A 96 8.02 2.56 -3.93
N VAL A 97 7.26 1.65 -3.34
CA VAL A 97 7.77 0.71 -2.33
C VAL A 97 8.85 -0.19 -2.92
N ASN A 98 8.60 -0.83 -4.07
CA ASN A 98 9.58 -1.74 -4.66
C ASN A 98 10.87 -1.04 -5.08
N VAL A 99 10.81 0.19 -5.61
CA VAL A 99 12.01 0.98 -5.92
C VAL A 99 12.89 1.19 -4.68
N ILE A 100 12.28 1.44 -3.53
CA ILE A 100 12.99 1.60 -2.26
C ILE A 100 13.62 0.27 -1.83
N LEU A 101 12.86 -0.83 -1.89
CA LEU A 101 13.36 -2.16 -1.49
C LEU A 101 14.52 -2.63 -2.38
N ASP A 102 14.41 -2.44 -3.69
CA ASP A 102 15.44 -2.81 -4.67
C ASP A 102 16.71 -1.93 -4.54
N GLY A 103 16.55 -0.67 -4.12
CA GLY A 103 17.68 0.24 -3.85
C GLY A 103 18.51 -0.17 -2.63
N GLU A 104 17.86 -0.74 -1.61
CA GLU A 104 18.53 -1.20 -0.38
C GLU A 104 19.24 -2.54 -0.59
N GLU A 105 18.74 -3.44 -1.45
CA GLU A 105 19.45 -4.70 -1.78
C GLU A 105 20.78 -4.48 -2.54
N ARG A 106 21.03 -3.27 -3.04
CA ARG A 106 22.24 -2.90 -3.79
C ARG A 106 23.23 -2.02 -2.99
N SER A 107 22.92 -1.72 -1.73
CA SER A 107 23.70 -0.82 -0.86
C SER A 107 24.58 -1.57 0.15
#